data_AF-A0AAD0WYS2-F1
#
_entry.id   AF-A0AAD0WYS2-F1
#
_cell.length_a   1.000
_cell.length_b   1.000
_cell.length_c   1.000
_cell.angle_alpha   90.00
_cell.angle_beta   90.00
_cell.angle_gamma   90.00
#
_symmetry.space_group_name_H-M   'P 1'
#
loop_
_entity.id
_entity.type
_entity.pdbx_description
1 polymer ?
#
loop_
_entity_poly.entity_id
_entity_poly.type
_entity_poly.pdbx_seq_one_letter_code
_entity_poly.pdbx_strand_id
1 'polypeptide(L)'
;MKYLVFILLFISCWSQKFDLEERLSLAKKIEFNKQYLNKGNIEQPKNTWIKIFEFDNFCAFYKTPFNKKEGILRYVSKSGNKCQFDEKIKLEENISSLKFSLSAVDKVSLDLFLGGERRSYHLFNYRMPRKFSAFQNQLKKSYFDNVFISGGLEYLKDKVLKDGQLCHGVNIECKDVVANICDMCPSGSYEVVDFNCKQGGSKYCGVNKCGTKNQPACPRGYKVLDTKLPSLCFNGSPAGFCEPGLETFCNDDGILVCL
;
A
#
# COMPACT_ATOMS: atom_id res chain seq x y z
N MET A 1 82.88 -1.74 1.19
CA MET A 1 81.82 -2.56 0.55
C MET A 1 80.72 -2.77 1.59
N LYS A 2 79.53 -2.23 1.31
CA LYS A 2 78.21 -2.59 1.88
C LYS A 2 78.05 -2.62 3.42
N TYR A 3 77.68 -1.47 3.98
CA TYR A 3 76.80 -1.44 5.17
C TYR A 3 75.38 -1.75 4.71
N LEU A 4 74.87 -2.91 5.13
CA LEU A 4 73.49 -3.34 4.88
C LEU A 4 72.60 -2.66 5.93
N VAL A 5 72.07 -1.49 5.59
CA VAL A 5 71.05 -0.81 6.39
C VAL A 5 69.74 -1.57 6.21
N PHE A 6 69.41 -2.41 7.21
CA PHE A 6 68.13 -3.07 7.34
C PHE A 6 67.08 -2.00 7.70
N ILE A 7 66.43 -1.43 6.69
CA ILE A 7 65.24 -0.59 6.89
C ILE A 7 64.10 -1.54 7.24
N LEU A 8 63.90 -1.77 8.54
CA LEU A 8 62.65 -2.28 9.10
C LEU A 8 61.57 -1.22 8.87
N LEU A 9 60.93 -1.29 7.70
CA LEU A 9 59.68 -0.60 7.44
C LEU A 9 58.65 -1.14 8.44
N PHE A 10 58.36 -0.32 9.43
CA PHE A 10 57.15 -0.38 10.25
C PHE A 10 55.93 -0.48 9.33
N ILE A 11 55.49 -1.69 9.01
CA ILE A 11 54.12 -1.95 8.61
C ILE A 11 53.31 -1.83 9.90
N SER A 12 53.06 -0.59 10.32
CA SER A 12 52.03 -0.30 11.30
C SER A 12 50.71 -0.77 10.67
N CYS A 13 50.22 -1.89 11.16
CA CYS A 13 48.91 -2.43 10.85
C CYS A 13 47.88 -1.34 11.22
N TRP A 14 47.50 -0.52 10.25
CA TRP A 14 46.37 0.40 10.35
C TRP A 14 45.13 -0.48 10.52
N SER A 15 44.72 -0.71 11.77
CA SER A 15 43.39 -1.25 12.01
C SER A 15 42.41 -0.15 11.59
N GLN A 16 41.81 -0.35 10.42
CA GLN A 16 40.86 0.59 9.85
C GLN A 16 39.66 0.65 10.80
N LYS A 17 39.54 1.76 11.54
CA LYS A 17 38.44 1.99 12.47
C LYS A 17 37.11 1.82 11.71
N PHE A 18 36.16 1.10 12.30
CA PHE A 18 34.85 0.92 11.69
C PHE A 18 34.13 2.27 11.57
N ASP A 19 34.12 2.82 10.36
CA ASP A 19 33.33 4.00 10.02
C ASP A 19 31.97 3.55 9.47
N LEU A 20 30.90 3.88 10.20
CA LEU A 20 29.54 3.51 9.81
C LEU A 20 29.05 4.34 8.62
N GLU A 21 29.43 5.61 8.54
CA GLU A 21 28.95 6.54 7.53
C GLU A 21 29.48 6.17 6.16
N GLU A 22 30.80 5.96 6.06
CA GLU A 22 31.44 5.51 4.82
C GLU A 22 30.83 4.19 4.32
N ARG A 23 30.68 3.22 5.24
CA ARG A 23 30.18 1.89 4.88
C ARG A 23 28.72 1.90 4.45
N LEU A 24 27.85 2.64 5.14
CA LEU A 24 26.45 2.77 4.75
C LEU A 24 26.30 3.53 3.43
N SER A 25 27.13 4.57 3.22
CA SER A 25 27.08 5.39 2.01
C SER A 25 27.37 4.60 0.75
N LEU A 26 28.31 3.66 0.85
CA LEU A 26 28.75 2.83 -0.26
C LEU A 26 28.06 1.46 -0.33
N ALA A 27 27.19 1.14 0.63
CA ALA A 27 26.58 -0.18 0.74
C ALA A 27 25.76 -0.54 -0.51
N LYS A 28 26.06 -1.70 -1.10
CA LYS A 28 25.39 -2.15 -2.33
C LYS A 28 24.08 -2.85 -2.04
N LYS A 29 24.01 -3.57 -0.92
CA LYS A 29 22.81 -4.26 -0.47
C LYS A 29 22.49 -3.79 0.93
N ILE A 30 21.26 -3.32 1.13
CA ILE A 30 20.74 -2.95 2.44
C ILE A 30 19.34 -3.52 2.58
N GLU A 31 19.10 -4.26 3.65
CA GLU A 31 17.80 -4.81 3.99
C GLU A 31 17.36 -4.28 5.35
N PHE A 32 16.24 -3.56 5.35
CA PHE A 32 15.64 -3.00 6.55
C PHE A 32 14.58 -3.92 7.12
N ASN A 33 14.49 -3.97 8.45
CA ASN A 33 13.38 -4.63 9.12
C ASN A 33 12.08 -3.82 8.92
N LYS A 34 11.25 -4.28 7.96
CA LYS A 34 9.99 -3.64 7.57
C LYS A 34 8.96 -3.55 8.69
N GLN A 35 9.10 -4.35 9.75
CA GLN A 35 8.21 -4.27 10.90
C GLN A 35 8.37 -2.93 11.64
N TYR A 36 9.57 -2.33 11.63
CA TYR A 36 9.93 -1.16 12.43
C TYR A 36 10.28 0.07 11.58
N LEU A 37 10.68 -0.12 10.32
CA LEU A 37 11.01 0.98 9.41
C LEU A 37 9.85 1.98 9.28
N ASN A 38 10.12 3.27 9.55
CA ASN A 38 9.17 4.37 9.49
C ASN A 38 7.98 4.26 10.47
N LYS A 39 8.04 3.44 11.53
CA LYS A 39 6.90 3.19 12.45
C LYS A 39 7.03 3.81 13.86
N GLY A 40 8.00 4.69 14.07
CA GLY A 40 8.25 5.31 15.38
C GLY A 40 9.25 4.53 16.24
N ASN A 41 9.19 4.71 17.55
CA ASN A 41 10.15 4.14 18.50
C ASN A 41 10.01 2.62 18.60
N ILE A 42 11.14 1.91 18.64
CA ILE A 42 11.19 0.46 18.84
C ILE A 42 11.18 0.14 20.33
N GLU A 43 9.99 -0.07 20.88
CA GLU A 43 9.81 -0.33 22.31
C GLU A 43 9.44 -1.78 22.63
N GLN A 44 9.04 -2.55 21.61
CA GLN A 44 8.51 -3.91 21.77
C GLN A 44 9.11 -4.90 20.76
N PRO A 45 9.33 -6.16 21.17
CA PRO A 45 9.16 -6.69 22.54
C PRO A 45 10.27 -6.18 23.49
N LYS A 46 9.93 -5.91 24.75
CA LYS A 46 10.88 -5.37 25.75
C LYS A 46 12.09 -6.32 25.98
N ASN A 47 13.23 -5.75 26.37
CA ASN A 47 14.50 -6.44 26.64
C ASN A 47 15.00 -7.41 25.54
N THR A 48 14.60 -7.23 24.28
CA THR A 48 14.88 -8.19 23.21
C THR A 48 15.82 -7.59 22.16
N TRP A 49 16.74 -8.41 21.64
CA TRP A 49 17.58 -8.03 20.51
C TRP A 49 16.81 -8.16 19.20
N ILE A 50 16.68 -7.05 18.50
CA ILE A 50 15.96 -6.94 17.23
C ILE A 50 16.96 -6.56 16.15
N LYS A 51 17.05 -7.34 15.07
CA LYS A 51 17.79 -6.93 13.88
C LYS A 51 17.04 -5.77 13.22
N ILE A 52 17.63 -4.59 13.18
CA ILE A 52 16.99 -3.38 12.64
C ILE A 52 17.25 -3.23 11.14
N PHE A 53 18.48 -3.51 10.71
CA PHE A 53 18.86 -3.60 9.30
C PHE A 53 20.15 -4.39 9.15
N GLU A 54 20.41 -4.85 7.94
CA GLU A 54 21.68 -5.42 7.52
C GLU A 54 22.13 -4.77 6.22
N PHE A 55 23.45 -4.67 6.04
CA PHE A 55 24.03 -4.06 4.86
C PHE A 55 25.37 -4.72 4.53
N ASP A 56 25.55 -5.09 3.27
CA ASP A 56 26.70 -5.86 2.78
C ASP A 56 27.10 -6.99 3.75
N ASN A 57 28.23 -6.84 4.45
CA ASN A 57 28.79 -7.81 5.39
C ASN A 57 28.59 -7.42 6.86
N PHE A 58 27.54 -6.64 7.18
CA PHE A 58 27.27 -6.15 8.52
C PHE A 58 25.79 -6.26 8.90
N CYS A 59 25.54 -6.42 10.19
CA CYS A 59 24.20 -6.38 10.76
C CYS A 59 24.13 -5.42 11.94
N ALA A 60 23.03 -4.68 12.04
CA ALA A 60 22.73 -3.81 13.16
C ALA A 60 21.60 -4.41 14.00
N PHE A 61 21.84 -4.54 15.30
CA PHE A 61 20.91 -5.06 16.29
C PHE A 61 20.65 -4.04 17.38
N TYR A 62 19.38 -3.81 17.70
CA TYR A 62 18.97 -2.97 18.81
C TYR A 62 18.36 -3.83 19.91
N LYS A 63 18.85 -3.68 21.14
CA LYS A 63 18.21 -4.20 22.33
C LYS A 63 17.24 -3.16 22.86
N THR A 64 15.96 -3.48 22.87
CA THR A 64 14.93 -2.58 23.40
C THR A 64 15.13 -2.33 24.91
N PRO A 65 14.86 -1.12 25.42
CA PRO A 65 14.93 -0.81 26.85
C PRO A 65 13.98 -1.66 27.69
N PHE A 66 14.30 -1.84 28.97
CA PHE A 66 13.41 -2.50 29.94
C PHE A 66 13.67 -2.01 31.36
N ASN A 67 12.61 -1.53 32.03
CA ASN A 67 12.67 -0.91 33.35
C ASN A 67 13.69 0.25 33.37
N LYS A 68 14.69 0.20 34.25
CA LYS A 68 15.77 1.20 34.35
C LYS A 68 16.95 0.94 33.40
N LYS A 69 16.91 -0.13 32.60
CA LYS A 69 17.99 -0.45 31.64
C LYS A 69 17.64 0.14 30.28
N GLU A 70 18.48 1.06 29.83
CA GLU A 70 18.36 1.67 28.50
C GLU A 70 18.75 0.69 27.39
N GLY A 71 18.45 1.08 26.15
CA GLY A 71 18.68 0.26 24.98
C GLY A 71 20.16 0.22 24.58
N ILE A 72 20.50 -0.77 23.75
CA ILE A 72 21.86 -0.99 23.26
C ILE A 72 21.82 -1.22 21.75
N LEU A 73 22.62 -0.47 20.99
CA LEU A 73 22.80 -0.68 19.56
C LEU A 73 24.13 -1.37 19.31
N ARG A 74 24.09 -2.50 18.60
CA ARG A 74 25.25 -3.34 18.30
C ARG A 74 25.39 -3.53 16.80
N TYR A 75 26.60 -3.34 16.31
CA TYR A 75 26.99 -3.70 14.95
C TYR A 75 27.88 -4.93 14.99
N VAL A 76 27.59 -5.90 14.13
CA VAL A 76 28.31 -7.19 14.04
C VAL A 76 28.65 -7.52 12.59
N SER A 77 29.64 -8.40 12.40
CA SER A 77 30.00 -8.94 11.09
C SER A 77 28.91 -9.89 10.57
N LYS A 78 28.85 -10.05 9.25
CA LYS A 78 28.01 -11.03 8.56
C LYS A 78 28.92 -11.90 7.72
N SER A 79 28.81 -13.21 7.89
CA SER A 79 29.52 -14.21 7.09
C SER A 79 28.50 -14.97 6.25
N GLY A 80 28.56 -14.78 4.92
CA GLY A 80 27.51 -15.24 4.01
C GLY A 80 26.16 -14.59 4.33
N ASN A 81 25.14 -15.40 4.64
CA ASN A 81 23.80 -14.91 5.02
C ASN A 81 23.55 -14.86 6.54
N LYS A 82 24.55 -15.17 7.38
CA LYS A 82 24.39 -15.24 8.83
C LYS A 82 25.14 -14.10 9.52
N CYS A 83 24.45 -13.38 10.40
CA CYS A 83 25.05 -12.37 11.28
C CYS A 83 25.78 -13.07 12.44
N GLN A 84 27.04 -12.72 12.66
CA GLN A 84 27.86 -13.28 13.74
C GLN A 84 27.65 -12.45 15.02
N PHE A 85 26.56 -12.72 15.73
CA PHE A 85 26.11 -11.86 16.84
C PHE A 85 27.14 -11.68 17.97
N ASP A 86 28.00 -12.66 18.17
CA ASP A 86 29.06 -12.66 19.19
C ASP A 86 30.29 -11.82 18.78
N GLU A 87 30.52 -11.63 17.48
CA GLU A 87 31.60 -10.81 16.93
C GLU A 87 31.20 -9.33 16.87
N LYS A 88 31.30 -8.64 18.01
CA LYS A 88 30.97 -7.21 18.10
C LYS A 88 32.04 -6.34 17.41
N ILE A 89 31.57 -5.47 16.51
CA ILE A 89 32.41 -4.47 15.83
C ILE A 89 32.28 -3.11 16.52
N LYS A 90 31.04 -2.72 16.83
CA LYS A 90 30.73 -1.46 17.52
C LYS A 90 29.53 -1.67 18.45
N LEU A 91 29.58 -1.03 19.61
CA LEU A 91 28.52 -1.05 20.61
C LEU A 91 28.25 0.39 21.06
N GLU A 92 26.99 0.78 21.09
CA GLU A 92 26.51 2.05 21.63
C GLU A 92 25.48 1.73 22.72
N GLU A 93 25.77 2.14 23.95
CA GLU A 93 24.96 1.90 25.14
C GLU A 93 24.20 3.18 25.54
N ASN A 94 23.30 3.06 26.52
CA ASN A 94 22.54 4.18 27.08
C ASN A 94 21.65 4.89 26.04
N ILE A 95 20.94 4.09 25.24
CA ILE A 95 20.01 4.59 24.23
C ILE A 95 18.60 4.56 24.80
N SER A 96 18.10 5.72 25.24
CA SER A 96 16.77 5.87 25.83
C SER A 96 15.64 5.49 24.87
N SER A 97 15.80 5.75 23.57
CA SER A 97 14.88 5.34 22.51
C SER A 97 15.59 5.22 21.16
N LEU A 98 15.10 4.33 20.30
CA LEU A 98 15.59 4.22 18.92
C LEU A 98 14.40 4.22 17.95
N LYS A 99 14.47 5.06 16.92
CA LYS A 99 13.64 4.94 15.70
C LYS A 99 14.51 5.13 14.48
N PHE A 100 14.10 4.52 13.36
CA PHE A 100 14.80 4.70 12.09
C PHE A 100 13.82 4.87 10.94
N SER A 101 14.19 5.75 10.02
CA SER A 101 13.39 6.06 8.84
C SER A 101 14.23 6.25 7.60
N LEU A 102 13.61 6.04 6.44
CA LEU A 102 14.18 6.42 5.16
C LEU A 102 13.54 7.71 4.69
N SER A 103 14.36 8.70 4.35
CA SER A 103 13.94 9.95 3.72
C SER A 103 14.46 10.00 2.27
N ALA A 104 13.65 10.56 1.36
CA ALA A 104 13.95 10.60 -0.07
C ALA A 104 13.49 11.94 -0.68
N VAL A 105 14.02 13.05 -0.16
CA VAL A 105 13.76 14.39 -0.73
C VAL A 105 14.59 14.57 -2.01
N ASP A 106 15.92 14.58 -1.90
CA ASP A 106 16.82 14.67 -3.06
C ASP A 106 17.67 13.39 -3.24
N LYS A 107 18.12 12.82 -2.13
CA LYS A 107 18.89 11.56 -2.06
C LYS A 107 18.28 10.69 -0.98
N VAL A 108 18.32 9.37 -1.18
CA VAL A 108 17.85 8.46 -0.14
C VAL A 108 18.81 8.51 1.04
N SER A 109 18.28 8.76 2.23
CA SER A 109 19.05 8.79 3.48
C SER A 109 18.40 7.92 4.54
N LEU A 110 19.22 7.23 5.33
CA LEU A 110 18.82 6.56 6.56
C LEU A 110 18.96 7.55 7.71
N ASP A 111 17.83 7.91 8.32
CA ASP A 111 17.79 8.70 9.53
C ASP A 111 17.69 7.75 10.74
N LEU A 112 18.73 7.72 11.57
CA LEU A 112 18.74 7.06 12.88
C LEU A 112 18.51 8.11 13.96
N PHE A 113 17.49 7.91 14.79
CA PHE A 113 17.22 8.75 15.95
C PHE A 113 17.53 7.96 17.22
N LEU A 114 18.53 8.41 17.96
CA LEU A 114 19.01 7.77 19.19
C LEU A 114 18.80 8.74 20.35
N GLY A 115 17.84 8.45 21.23
CA GLY A 115 17.53 9.31 22.37
C GLY A 115 17.18 10.75 22.01
N GLY A 116 16.63 10.96 20.80
CA GLY A 116 16.30 12.28 20.26
C GLY A 116 17.39 12.90 19.36
N GLU A 117 18.63 12.41 19.40
CA GLU A 117 19.69 12.83 18.49
C GLU A 117 19.46 12.20 17.10
N ARG A 118 19.40 13.03 16.05
CA ARG A 118 19.26 12.57 14.66
C ARG A 118 20.63 12.43 14.01
N ARG A 119 20.92 11.25 13.48
CA ARG A 119 22.07 10.96 12.60
C ARG A 119 21.57 10.53 11.24
N SER A 120 21.98 11.25 10.20
CA SER A 120 21.56 10.99 8.82
C SER A 120 22.71 10.42 8.02
N TYR A 121 22.46 9.30 7.33
CA TYR A 121 23.43 8.61 6.49
C TYR A 121 22.91 8.57 5.06
N HIS A 122 23.59 9.24 4.15
CA HIS A 122 23.25 9.17 2.74
C HIS A 122 23.50 7.76 2.21
N LEU A 123 22.59 7.22 1.40
CA LEU A 123 22.69 5.87 0.85
C LEU A 123 22.86 5.95 -0.67
N PHE A 124 24.06 6.25 -1.15
CA PHE A 124 24.28 6.60 -2.57
C PHE A 124 23.92 5.47 -3.54
N ASN A 125 24.12 4.22 -3.12
CA ASN A 125 23.84 3.04 -3.95
C ASN A 125 22.45 2.43 -3.70
N TYR A 126 21.69 2.95 -2.73
CA TYR A 126 20.38 2.42 -2.39
C TYR A 126 19.28 3.15 -3.17
N ARG A 127 18.48 2.37 -3.91
CA ARG A 127 17.33 2.87 -4.68
C ARG A 127 16.04 2.50 -3.97
N MET A 128 15.28 3.50 -3.53
CA MET A 128 13.91 3.24 -3.06
C MET A 128 13.00 3.04 -4.26
N PRO A 129 12.18 1.97 -4.28
CA PRO A 129 11.07 1.92 -5.22
C PRO A 129 10.16 3.11 -4.89
N ARG A 130 10.01 4.05 -5.84
CA ARG A 130 9.07 5.16 -5.70
C ARG A 130 7.67 4.56 -5.65
N LYS A 131 7.11 4.43 -4.43
CA LYS A 131 5.68 4.26 -4.25
C LYS A 131 5.06 5.63 -4.52
N PHE A 132 4.77 5.91 -5.78
CA PHE A 132 3.93 7.04 -6.10
C PHE A 132 2.56 6.76 -5.47
N SER A 133 2.21 7.48 -4.40
CA SER A 133 0.79 7.69 -4.11
C SER A 133 0.25 8.42 -5.32
N ALA A 134 -0.77 7.86 -5.98
CA ALA A 134 -1.43 8.52 -7.09
C ALA A 134 -1.71 9.96 -6.67
N PHE A 135 -1.03 10.92 -7.31
CA PHE A 135 -1.38 12.32 -7.12
C PHE A 135 -2.87 12.42 -7.47
N GLN A 136 -3.69 13.00 -6.59
CA GLN A 136 -5.11 13.25 -6.86
C GLN A 136 -5.34 14.15 -8.10
N ASN A 137 -4.26 14.63 -8.72
CA ASN A 137 -4.24 15.44 -9.92
C ASN A 137 -3.95 14.64 -11.20
N GLN A 138 -3.72 13.32 -11.12
CA GLN A 138 -3.74 12.50 -12.32
C GLN A 138 -5.21 12.32 -12.73
N LEU A 139 -5.58 12.97 -13.83
CA LEU A 139 -6.89 12.79 -14.45
C LEU A 139 -7.10 11.30 -14.70
N LYS A 140 -8.10 10.70 -14.04
CA LYS A 140 -8.49 9.29 -14.26
C LYS A 140 -8.83 9.01 -15.73
N LYS A 141 -9.18 10.04 -16.50
CA LYS A 141 -9.47 10.01 -17.95
C LYS A 141 -9.15 11.36 -18.58
N SER A 142 -8.58 11.37 -19.78
CA SER A 142 -8.47 12.53 -20.67
C SER A 142 -9.48 12.36 -21.81
N TYR A 143 -10.22 13.43 -22.15
CA TYR A 143 -11.06 13.48 -23.36
C TYR A 143 -10.28 13.87 -24.62
N PHE A 144 -8.97 14.12 -24.47
CA PHE A 144 -8.07 14.36 -25.59
C PHE A 144 -7.38 13.06 -25.98
N ASP A 145 -7.48 12.68 -27.25
CA ASP A 145 -7.01 11.39 -27.81
C ASP A 145 -5.48 11.17 -27.77
N ASN A 146 -4.69 12.12 -27.27
CA ASN A 146 -3.23 12.09 -27.37
C ASN A 146 -2.49 12.39 -26.05
N VAL A 147 -3.14 12.25 -24.89
CA VAL A 147 -2.46 12.39 -23.58
C VAL A 147 -2.01 11.03 -23.08
N PHE A 148 -0.71 10.75 -23.22
CA PHE A 148 -0.10 9.53 -22.71
C PHE A 148 0.42 9.72 -21.29
N ILE A 149 -0.22 9.07 -20.31
CA ILE A 149 0.31 8.96 -18.94
C ILE A 149 1.16 7.69 -18.87
N SER A 150 2.47 7.82 -19.03
CA SER A 150 3.40 6.72 -18.83
C SER A 150 3.51 6.38 -17.33
N GLY A 151 3.16 5.15 -16.95
CA GLY A 151 3.57 4.56 -15.67
C GLY A 151 2.63 4.71 -14.48
N GLY A 152 1.30 4.65 -14.68
CA GLY A 152 0.34 4.82 -13.58
C GLY A 152 -0.88 3.91 -13.54
N LEU A 153 -1.20 3.11 -14.57
CA LEU A 153 -2.47 2.34 -14.59
C LEU A 153 -2.33 0.85 -14.24
N GLU A 154 -1.11 0.34 -14.07
CA GLU A 154 -0.93 -1.08 -13.70
C GLU A 154 -1.45 -1.41 -12.30
N TYR A 155 -1.40 -0.48 -11.33
CA TYR A 155 -1.94 -0.72 -9.99
C TYR A 155 -3.48 -0.76 -9.94
N LEU A 156 -4.15 -0.20 -10.96
CA LEU A 156 -5.61 -0.25 -11.06
C LEU A 156 -6.10 -1.62 -11.55
N LYS A 157 -5.27 -2.37 -12.30
CA LYS A 157 -5.61 -3.72 -12.80
C LYS A 157 -5.96 -4.70 -11.67
N ASP A 158 -5.37 -4.53 -10.49
CA ASP A 158 -5.59 -5.41 -9.32
C ASP A 158 -6.77 -4.97 -8.43
N LYS A 159 -7.42 -3.84 -8.73
CA LYS A 159 -8.58 -3.30 -7.98
C LYS A 159 -9.86 -3.20 -8.80
N VAL A 160 -9.91 -3.90 -9.93
CA VAL A 160 -11.07 -3.87 -10.84
C VAL A 160 -12.15 -4.84 -10.34
N LEU A 161 -13.39 -4.36 -10.26
CA LEU A 161 -14.54 -5.21 -10.00
C LEU A 161 -14.91 -6.00 -11.28
N LYS A 162 -15.33 -7.25 -11.11
CA LYS A 162 -15.75 -8.11 -12.23
C LYS A 162 -17.18 -7.78 -12.64
N ASP A 163 -17.49 -8.01 -13.91
CA ASP A 163 -18.86 -7.93 -14.41
C ASP A 163 -19.78 -8.85 -13.59
N GLY A 164 -20.99 -8.36 -13.29
CA GLY A 164 -21.97 -8.99 -12.41
C GLY A 164 -21.78 -8.73 -10.91
N GLN A 165 -20.72 -8.05 -10.48
CA GLN A 165 -20.53 -7.70 -9.06
C GLN A 165 -21.32 -6.44 -8.68
N LEU A 166 -21.93 -6.45 -7.49
CA LEU A 166 -22.57 -5.29 -6.87
C LEU A 166 -21.50 -4.23 -6.55
N CYS A 167 -21.63 -3.03 -7.13
CA CYS A 167 -20.69 -1.93 -6.96
C CYS A 167 -21.28 -0.74 -6.16
N HIS A 168 -22.59 -0.72 -5.99
CA HIS A 168 -23.32 0.22 -5.13
C HIS A 168 -24.64 -0.45 -4.73
N GLY A 169 -25.00 -0.42 -3.46
CA GLY A 169 -26.19 -1.12 -2.95
C GLY A 169 -26.94 -0.27 -1.96
N VAL A 170 -28.26 -0.22 -2.12
CA VAL A 170 -29.17 0.52 -1.24
C VAL A 170 -30.18 -0.43 -0.60
N ASN A 171 -30.71 -0.05 0.56
CA ASN A 171 -31.82 -0.78 1.20
C ASN A 171 -33.17 -0.08 0.96
N ILE A 172 -34.23 -0.65 1.52
CA ILE A 172 -35.60 -0.13 1.46
C ILE A 172 -35.77 1.27 2.09
N GLU A 173 -34.87 1.67 3.00
CA GLU A 173 -34.82 3.02 3.57
C GLU A 173 -33.97 3.97 2.71
N CYS A 174 -33.51 3.52 1.55
CA CYS A 174 -32.64 4.25 0.64
C CYS A 174 -31.33 4.70 1.28
N LYS A 175 -30.81 3.89 2.21
CA LYS A 175 -29.48 4.04 2.80
C LYS A 175 -28.50 3.13 2.09
N ASP A 176 -27.28 3.64 1.89
CA ASP A 176 -26.20 2.85 1.30
C ASP A 176 -25.83 1.69 2.23
N VAL A 177 -26.03 0.46 1.76
CA VAL A 177 -25.54 -0.77 2.40
C VAL A 177 -24.21 -1.21 1.80
N VAL A 178 -23.93 -0.81 0.56
CA VAL A 178 -22.63 -0.96 -0.10
C VAL A 178 -22.24 0.40 -0.67
N ALA A 179 -21.05 0.89 -0.30
CA ALA A 179 -20.55 2.17 -0.78
C ALA A 179 -20.47 2.21 -2.31
N ASN A 180 -20.70 3.38 -2.90
CA ASN A 180 -20.63 3.55 -4.35
C ASN A 180 -19.17 3.53 -4.84
N ILE A 181 -18.74 2.36 -5.34
CA ILE A 181 -17.42 2.09 -5.90
C ILE A 181 -17.52 1.67 -7.38
N CYS A 182 -18.59 2.05 -8.07
CA CYS A 182 -18.81 1.70 -9.47
C CYS A 182 -17.78 2.30 -10.45
N ASP A 183 -16.94 3.24 -9.98
CA ASP A 183 -15.77 3.72 -10.73
C ASP A 183 -14.67 2.65 -10.90
N MET A 184 -14.78 1.53 -10.17
CA MET A 184 -13.90 0.36 -10.29
C MET A 184 -14.38 -0.68 -11.32
N CYS A 185 -15.53 -0.47 -11.96
CA CYS A 185 -16.03 -1.38 -13.00
C CYS A 185 -15.38 -1.05 -14.37
N PRO A 186 -14.73 -2.01 -15.05
CA PRO A 186 -13.97 -1.76 -16.27
C PRO A 186 -14.88 -1.48 -17.47
N SER A 187 -16.05 -2.11 -17.50
CA SER A 187 -17.06 -2.01 -18.55
C SER A 187 -18.16 -0.99 -18.25
N GLY A 188 -18.00 -0.22 -17.15
CA GLY A 188 -19.05 0.62 -16.59
C GLY A 188 -19.98 -0.15 -15.63
N SER A 189 -21.06 0.50 -15.22
CA SER A 189 -22.07 -0.06 -14.31
C SER A 189 -23.47 0.21 -14.82
N TYR A 190 -24.41 -0.68 -14.52
CA TYR A 190 -25.83 -0.50 -14.79
C TYR A 190 -26.64 -0.51 -13.50
N GLU A 191 -27.71 0.26 -13.49
CA GLU A 191 -28.65 0.38 -12.38
C GLU A 191 -29.79 -0.62 -12.54
N VAL A 192 -30.26 -1.17 -11.41
CA VAL A 192 -31.38 -2.10 -11.36
C VAL A 192 -32.57 -1.49 -10.62
N VAL A 193 -33.77 -2.01 -10.87
CA VAL A 193 -34.98 -1.59 -10.17
C VAL A 193 -35.25 -2.55 -9.01
N ASP A 194 -34.98 -2.08 -7.79
CA ASP A 194 -35.14 -2.80 -6.53
C ASP A 194 -36.11 -2.06 -5.57
N PHE A 195 -35.65 -0.96 -4.98
CA PHE A 195 -36.34 -0.14 -3.99
C PHE A 195 -36.73 1.22 -4.57
N ASN A 196 -37.71 1.88 -3.98
CA ASN A 196 -38.19 3.16 -4.45
C ASN A 196 -37.35 4.35 -3.94
N CYS A 197 -36.12 4.46 -4.44
CA CYS A 197 -35.15 5.45 -3.99
C CYS A 197 -34.99 6.63 -4.94
N LYS A 198 -35.04 7.85 -4.40
CA LYS A 198 -34.92 9.10 -5.17
C LYS A 198 -33.55 9.31 -5.81
N GLN A 199 -32.53 8.65 -5.30
CA GLN A 199 -31.16 8.67 -5.84
C GLN A 199 -30.86 7.54 -6.82
N GLY A 200 -31.85 6.69 -7.10
CA GLY A 200 -31.69 5.47 -7.90
C GLY A 200 -31.50 4.22 -7.05
N GLY A 201 -31.64 3.06 -7.70
CA GLY A 201 -31.51 1.74 -7.11
C GLY A 201 -30.05 1.26 -7.00
N SER A 202 -29.88 -0.02 -6.65
CA SER A 202 -28.57 -0.67 -6.62
C SER A 202 -27.92 -0.75 -8.01
N LYS A 203 -26.60 -0.88 -8.06
CA LYS A 203 -25.80 -0.91 -9.31
C LYS A 203 -24.81 -2.05 -9.35
N TYR A 204 -24.68 -2.64 -10.53
CA TYR A 204 -23.79 -3.76 -10.80
C TYR A 204 -22.79 -3.41 -11.90
N CYS A 205 -21.59 -3.98 -11.82
CA CYS A 205 -20.59 -3.85 -12.87
C CYS A 205 -20.99 -4.59 -14.13
N GLY A 206 -20.76 -3.97 -15.29
CA GLY A 206 -20.97 -4.60 -16.59
C GLY A 206 -21.54 -3.64 -17.62
N VAL A 207 -21.62 -4.12 -18.85
CA VAL A 207 -22.27 -3.39 -19.95
C VAL A 207 -23.77 -3.34 -19.69
N ASN A 208 -24.35 -2.15 -19.76
CA ASN A 208 -25.79 -1.99 -19.61
C ASN A 208 -26.52 -2.66 -20.79
N LYS A 209 -27.16 -3.80 -20.50
CA LYS A 209 -28.05 -4.55 -21.41
C LYS A 209 -29.47 -4.62 -20.87
N CYS A 210 -29.87 -3.62 -20.07
CA CYS A 210 -31.19 -3.61 -19.47
C CYS A 210 -32.28 -3.76 -20.55
N GLY A 211 -33.41 -4.36 -20.18
CA GLY A 211 -34.56 -4.55 -21.06
C GLY A 211 -34.50 -5.80 -21.95
N THR A 212 -33.32 -6.38 -22.16
CA THR A 212 -33.16 -7.62 -22.95
C THR A 212 -33.55 -8.87 -22.15
N LYS A 213 -33.86 -9.97 -22.85
CA LYS A 213 -34.28 -11.23 -22.21
C LYS A 213 -33.24 -11.74 -21.21
N ASN A 214 -33.69 -12.14 -20.02
CA ASN A 214 -32.87 -12.57 -18.88
C ASN A 214 -31.91 -11.50 -18.35
N GLN A 215 -32.16 -10.22 -18.62
CA GLN A 215 -31.42 -9.10 -18.04
C GLN A 215 -32.34 -8.24 -17.18
N PRO A 216 -31.78 -7.34 -16.32
CA PRO A 216 -32.58 -6.41 -15.54
C PRO A 216 -33.48 -5.53 -16.40
N ALA A 217 -34.66 -5.18 -15.92
CA ALA A 217 -35.52 -4.21 -16.57
C ALA A 217 -34.86 -2.82 -16.56
N CYS A 218 -35.01 -2.06 -17.65
CA CYS A 218 -34.48 -0.69 -17.68
C CYS A 218 -35.30 0.22 -16.76
N PRO A 219 -34.68 0.96 -15.83
CA PRO A 219 -35.41 1.86 -14.95
C PRO A 219 -36.11 2.95 -15.75
N ARG A 220 -37.40 3.16 -15.48
CA ARG A 220 -38.11 4.36 -15.92
C ARG A 220 -37.83 5.46 -14.90
N GLY A 221 -37.30 6.58 -15.37
CA GLY A 221 -36.86 7.69 -14.50
C GLY A 221 -37.91 8.16 -13.49
N TYR A 222 -37.46 8.92 -12.50
CA TYR A 222 -38.17 9.30 -11.26
C TYR A 222 -39.62 9.76 -11.38
N LYS A 223 -40.05 10.28 -12.54
CA LYS A 223 -41.41 10.77 -12.77
C LYS A 223 -42.48 9.67 -12.74
N VAL A 224 -42.10 8.41 -12.96
CA VAL A 224 -42.98 7.23 -12.84
C VAL A 224 -42.95 6.66 -11.41
N LEU A 225 -41.91 6.98 -10.63
CA LEU A 225 -41.59 6.37 -9.34
C LEU A 225 -42.25 7.06 -8.13
N ASP A 226 -43.00 8.15 -8.32
CA ASP A 226 -43.74 8.89 -7.27
C ASP A 226 -44.87 8.06 -6.59
N THR A 227 -44.89 6.75 -6.84
CA THR A 227 -45.68 5.77 -6.10
C THR A 227 -45.25 5.71 -4.64
N LYS A 228 -46.18 5.50 -3.70
CA LYS A 228 -45.87 5.32 -2.27
C LYS A 228 -45.39 3.89 -1.92
N LEU A 229 -45.10 3.08 -2.93
CA LEU A 229 -44.71 1.69 -2.73
C LEU A 229 -43.24 1.62 -2.28
N PRO A 230 -42.93 0.88 -1.20
CA PRO A 230 -41.57 0.81 -0.65
C PRO A 230 -40.64 -0.09 -1.48
N SER A 231 -41.19 -1.03 -2.26
CA SER A 231 -40.46 -1.82 -3.25
C SER A 231 -41.07 -1.62 -4.63
N LEU A 232 -40.21 -1.58 -5.64
CA LEU A 232 -40.61 -1.46 -7.04
C LEU A 232 -40.53 -2.82 -7.76
N CYS A 233 -40.07 -3.86 -7.07
CA CYS A 233 -39.95 -5.22 -7.60
C CYS A 233 -41.23 -6.02 -7.36
N PHE A 234 -42.08 -6.07 -8.37
CA PHE A 234 -43.24 -6.95 -8.45
C PHE A 234 -43.53 -7.27 -9.93
N ASN A 235 -44.21 -8.38 -10.19
CA ASN A 235 -44.50 -8.81 -11.57
C ASN A 235 -45.40 -7.79 -12.28
N GLY A 236 -45.04 -7.41 -13.50
CA GLY A 236 -45.71 -6.37 -14.27
C GLY A 236 -45.43 -4.95 -13.76
N SER A 237 -44.42 -4.76 -12.90
CA SER A 237 -44.10 -3.43 -12.37
C SER A 237 -43.79 -2.43 -13.50
N PRO A 238 -44.44 -1.25 -13.51
CA PRO A 238 -44.21 -0.20 -14.50
C PRO A 238 -42.96 0.61 -14.21
N ALA A 239 -42.26 0.33 -13.10
CA ALA A 239 -41.02 1.01 -12.72
C ALA A 239 -39.84 0.65 -13.64
N GLY A 240 -39.92 -0.51 -14.32
CA GLY A 240 -38.99 -0.94 -15.35
C GLY A 240 -39.66 -1.06 -16.72
N PHE A 241 -38.87 -1.08 -17.79
CA PHE A 241 -39.33 -1.49 -19.12
C PHE A 241 -38.42 -2.53 -19.76
N CYS A 242 -39.04 -3.39 -20.57
CA CYS A 242 -38.40 -4.45 -21.33
C CYS A 242 -38.56 -4.21 -22.83
N GLU A 243 -37.77 -4.91 -23.63
CA GLU A 243 -37.94 -4.95 -25.09
C GLU A 243 -39.32 -5.51 -25.48
N PRO A 244 -39.83 -5.16 -26.68
CA PRO A 244 -41.13 -5.65 -27.14
C PRO A 244 -41.22 -7.18 -27.10
N GLY A 245 -42.29 -7.69 -26.49
CA GLY A 245 -42.53 -9.13 -26.34
C GLY A 245 -42.00 -9.75 -25.05
N LEU A 246 -41.41 -8.96 -24.15
CA LEU A 246 -40.97 -9.37 -22.82
C LEU A 246 -41.76 -8.64 -21.72
N GLU A 247 -41.94 -9.30 -20.58
CA GLU A 247 -42.62 -8.73 -19.41
C GLU A 247 -41.65 -8.54 -18.23
N THR A 248 -41.98 -7.60 -17.33
CA THR A 248 -41.22 -7.39 -16.10
C THR A 248 -41.59 -8.43 -15.05
N PHE A 249 -40.59 -9.10 -14.48
CA PHE A 249 -40.76 -10.10 -13.44
C PHE A 249 -39.84 -9.78 -12.26
N CYS A 250 -40.29 -9.99 -11.02
CA CYS A 250 -39.45 -9.83 -9.84
C CYS A 250 -38.73 -11.14 -9.54
N ASN A 251 -37.39 -11.12 -9.56
CA ASN A 251 -36.59 -12.31 -9.24
C ASN A 251 -36.43 -12.50 -7.71
N ASP A 252 -35.82 -13.61 -7.31
CA ASP A 252 -35.60 -13.95 -5.89
C ASP A 252 -34.67 -12.97 -5.16
N ASP A 253 -33.83 -12.23 -5.90
CA ASP A 253 -32.95 -11.20 -5.35
C ASP A 253 -33.66 -9.84 -5.17
N GLY A 254 -34.97 -9.76 -5.46
CA GLY A 254 -35.72 -8.52 -5.35
C GLY A 254 -35.40 -7.49 -6.44
N ILE A 255 -34.99 -7.95 -7.63
CA ILE A 255 -34.66 -7.15 -8.80
C ILE A 255 -35.65 -7.43 -9.95
N LEU A 256 -36.14 -6.36 -10.61
CA LEU A 256 -36.92 -6.53 -11.84
C LEU A 256 -36.04 -7.01 -12.98
N VAL A 257 -36.45 -8.11 -13.61
CA VAL A 257 -35.84 -8.71 -14.80
C VAL A 257 -36.85 -8.85 -15.94
N CYS A 258 -36.37 -9.01 -17.17
CA CYS A 258 -37.19 -9.17 -18.37
C CYS A 258 -37.24 -10.62 -18.82
N LEU A 259 -38.45 -11.19 -18.95
CA LEU A 259 -38.69 -12.58 -19.36
C LEU A 259 -39.65 -12.69 -20.55
#